data_AF-A0A3M6K884-F1
#
_entry.id   AF-A0A3M6K884-F1
#
_cell.length_a   1.000
_cell.length_b   1.000
_cell.length_c   1.000
_cell.angle_alpha   90.00
_cell.angle_beta   90.00
_cell.angle_gamma   90.00
#
_symmetry.space_group_name_H-M   'P 1'
#
loop_
_entity.id
_entity.type
_entity.pdbx_description
1 polymer ?
#
loop_
_entity_poly.entity_id
_entity_poly.type
_entity_poly.pdbx_seq_one_letter_code
_entity_poly.pdbx_strand_id
1 'polypeptide(L)'
;MKRIKPSEGNKTFCMAPWTHTYLSPQTERRMCCASREPAQSFKQYIDTGNDAKEYKPMTLKQHWNSEHMKSVRLRMLAGEELPECEVCDHKLLNTDVYRSYWNKLFENKINEVFEKTDETGATTMPTISFDYRFNNLCNFKCRMCGDMLSSSWEAESRKNNTWNKESQPWMASPLREQIKTFQDTQVVQEFVDSIETKQVREIYWCGGEPLMWDMHWKSMERIIELGFADEVYVRYNTNLSRTSLGKSNLFDLLGYFNDWQVCASMDGTGEVAEYIRDGLDYEQWLRNFKEGLSVSTNPRQMRLDYTITMPGLLELKNMFDLSQELNTEVLTKVMFTFSNDEIMSPLSLPKDLLHSIIDEALEYMEPRATRKQKALMDVLKNLKTRDTFTPTERGKKRQQYLDKIRKQDITKILSKDKRMLEWWTSI
;
A
#
# COMPACT_ATOMS: atom_id res chain seq x y z
N MET A 1 1.35 -30.39 -19.06
CA MET A 1 0.62 -29.16 -19.46
C MET A 1 1.57 -28.26 -20.25
N LYS A 2 1.11 -27.58 -21.31
CA LYS A 2 1.97 -26.64 -22.07
C LYS A 2 2.36 -25.47 -21.16
N ARG A 3 3.65 -25.18 -21.06
CA ARG A 3 4.18 -24.01 -20.34
C ARG A 3 4.55 -22.93 -21.36
N ILE A 4 4.11 -21.69 -21.16
CA ILE A 4 4.28 -20.59 -22.11
C ILE A 4 5.13 -19.51 -21.45
N LYS A 5 6.30 -19.21 -22.03
CA LYS A 5 7.15 -18.11 -21.56
C LYS A 5 6.52 -16.74 -21.89
N PRO A 6 6.86 -15.67 -21.14
CA PRO A 6 6.49 -14.31 -21.54
C PRO A 6 6.91 -13.96 -22.96
N SER A 7 8.13 -14.35 -23.35
CA SER A 7 8.67 -14.18 -24.71
C SER A 7 7.91 -14.93 -25.80
N GLU A 8 7.09 -15.92 -25.42
CA GLU A 8 6.27 -16.75 -26.30
C GLU A 8 4.80 -16.30 -26.30
N GLY A 9 4.48 -15.15 -25.68
CA GLY A 9 3.16 -14.53 -25.70
C GLY A 9 2.32 -14.72 -24.44
N ASN A 10 2.88 -15.21 -23.32
CA ASN A 10 2.16 -15.28 -22.05
C ASN A 10 1.96 -13.88 -21.44
N LYS A 11 0.72 -13.37 -21.48
CA LYS A 11 0.36 -12.02 -20.99
C LYS A 11 0.06 -11.98 -19.49
N THR A 12 -0.19 -13.12 -18.85
CA THR A 12 -0.62 -13.21 -17.45
C THR A 12 0.53 -13.54 -16.49
N PHE A 13 1.68 -13.93 -17.03
CA PHE A 13 2.88 -14.24 -16.27
C PHE A 13 3.29 -13.11 -15.31
N CYS A 14 3.58 -13.48 -14.08
CA CYS A 14 4.05 -12.60 -13.01
C CYS A 14 5.21 -13.28 -12.28
N MET A 15 6.31 -12.59 -12.00
CA MET A 15 7.41 -13.17 -11.20
C MET A 15 7.07 -13.35 -9.72
N ALA A 16 6.05 -12.66 -9.20
CA ALA A 16 5.74 -12.65 -7.76
C ALA A 16 5.60 -14.05 -7.13
N PRO A 17 4.87 -15.02 -7.72
CA PRO A 17 4.74 -16.36 -7.14
C PRO A 17 6.04 -17.15 -7.00
N TRP A 18 7.14 -16.69 -7.61
CA TRP A 18 8.44 -17.36 -7.58
C TRP A 18 9.53 -16.58 -6.84
N THR A 19 9.31 -15.31 -6.50
CA THR A 19 10.34 -14.49 -5.85
C THR A 19 9.84 -13.69 -4.65
N HIS A 20 8.54 -13.38 -4.58
CA HIS A 20 7.96 -12.41 -3.66
C HIS A 20 7.09 -13.07 -2.58
N THR A 21 7.21 -12.60 -1.34
CA THR A 21 6.33 -12.98 -0.24
C THR A 21 5.69 -11.78 0.42
N TYR A 22 4.39 -11.91 0.70
CA TYR A 22 3.57 -10.92 1.40
C TYR A 22 3.05 -11.49 2.71
N LEU A 23 2.95 -10.64 3.73
CA LEU A 23 2.31 -10.96 5.00
C LEU A 23 1.61 -9.72 5.58
N SER A 24 0.30 -9.78 5.84
CA SER A 24 -0.44 -8.65 6.43
C SER A 24 -0.11 -8.41 7.92
N PRO A 25 -0.51 -7.26 8.50
CA PRO A 25 -0.33 -7.01 9.94
C PRO A 25 -1.11 -7.96 10.86
N GLN A 26 -2.01 -8.77 10.32
CA GLN A 26 -2.76 -9.81 11.02
C GLN A 26 -2.27 -11.23 10.67
N THR A 27 -1.11 -11.32 10.01
CA THR A 27 -0.44 -12.56 9.57
C THR A 27 -1.15 -13.35 8.47
N GLU A 28 -1.97 -12.67 7.67
CA GLU A 28 -2.55 -13.23 6.44
C GLU A 28 -1.47 -13.40 5.37
N ARG A 29 -1.32 -14.62 4.85
CA ARG A 29 -0.49 -14.90 3.68
C ARG A 29 -1.30 -14.78 2.41
N ARG A 30 -0.67 -14.26 1.36
CA ARG A 30 -1.24 -14.13 0.01
C ARG A 30 -0.14 -14.30 -1.01
N MET A 31 -0.52 -14.53 -2.27
CA MET A 31 0.41 -14.46 -3.40
C MET A 31 1.09 -13.08 -3.50
N CYS A 32 0.35 -11.99 -3.28
CA CYS A 32 0.90 -10.63 -3.21
C CYS A 32 -0.07 -9.67 -2.51
N CYS A 33 0.35 -8.43 -2.24
CA CYS A 33 -0.50 -7.44 -1.57
C CYS A 33 -1.75 -7.00 -2.36
N ALA A 34 -1.80 -7.27 -3.67
CA ALA A 34 -2.89 -6.87 -4.56
C ALA A 34 -3.69 -8.06 -5.11
N SER A 35 -3.40 -9.29 -4.67
CA SER A 35 -4.15 -10.45 -5.13
C SER A 35 -5.55 -10.45 -4.54
N ARG A 36 -6.54 -11.02 -5.23
CA ARG A 36 -7.89 -11.23 -4.69
C ARG A 36 -8.10 -12.69 -4.33
N GLU A 37 -8.02 -12.99 -3.04
CA GLU A 37 -8.08 -14.36 -2.52
C GLU A 37 -9.14 -14.43 -1.41
N PRO A 38 -9.67 -15.61 -1.08
CA PRO A 38 -10.42 -15.80 0.15
C PRO A 38 -9.53 -15.48 1.35
N ALA A 39 -10.10 -14.89 2.40
CA ALA A 39 -9.36 -14.64 3.63
C ALA A 39 -8.88 -15.96 4.26
N GLN A 40 -7.70 -15.97 4.87
CA GLN A 40 -7.20 -17.11 5.63
C GLN A 40 -7.77 -17.09 7.05
N SER A 41 -7.75 -15.94 7.72
CA SER A 41 -8.31 -15.76 9.06
C SER A 41 -9.20 -14.52 9.17
N PHE A 42 -8.75 -13.38 8.67
CA PHE A 42 -9.44 -12.10 8.76
C PHE A 42 -9.60 -11.46 7.40
N LYS A 43 -10.86 -11.21 7.05
CA LYS A 43 -11.24 -10.58 5.79
C LYS A 43 -10.73 -9.16 5.69
N GLN A 44 -9.93 -8.91 4.67
CA GLN A 44 -9.51 -7.60 4.21
C GLN A 44 -10.45 -7.10 3.11
N TYR A 45 -10.38 -5.80 2.81
CA TYR A 45 -11.28 -5.16 1.84
C TYR A 45 -11.21 -5.76 0.43
N ILE A 46 -10.09 -6.36 0.06
CA ILE A 46 -9.80 -6.89 -1.28
C ILE A 46 -10.22 -8.37 -1.45
N ASP A 47 -10.56 -9.04 -0.35
CA ASP A 47 -10.82 -10.48 -0.32
C ASP A 47 -12.17 -10.85 -0.91
N THR A 48 -12.27 -12.06 -1.45
CA THR A 48 -13.46 -12.54 -2.20
C THR A 48 -14.36 -13.47 -1.39
N GLY A 49 -13.97 -13.85 -0.16
CA GLY A 49 -14.74 -14.76 0.68
C GLY A 49 -14.08 -15.11 2.01
N ASN A 50 -14.68 -16.08 2.70
CA ASN A 50 -14.35 -16.58 4.04
C ASN A 50 -14.51 -15.54 5.18
N ASP A 51 -15.55 -15.74 6.00
CA ASP A 51 -15.81 -14.95 7.21
C ASP A 51 -15.58 -15.77 8.50
N ALA A 52 -14.85 -16.89 8.41
CA ALA A 52 -14.70 -17.85 9.52
C ALA A 52 -14.07 -17.25 10.79
N LYS A 53 -13.33 -16.12 10.68
CA LYS A 53 -12.70 -15.41 11.81
C LYS A 53 -11.85 -16.30 12.72
N GLU A 54 -11.38 -17.42 12.18
CA GLU A 54 -10.56 -18.40 12.89
C GLU A 54 -9.08 -18.17 12.54
N TYR A 55 -8.25 -18.00 13.56
CA TYR A 55 -6.84 -17.71 13.36
C TYR A 55 -6.03 -18.95 13.01
N LYS A 56 -5.55 -19.01 11.77
CA LYS A 56 -4.83 -20.15 11.19
C LYS A 56 -3.53 -19.70 10.52
N PRO A 57 -2.56 -19.12 11.25
CA PRO A 57 -1.36 -18.57 10.63
C PRO A 57 -0.56 -19.65 9.89
N MET A 58 0.12 -19.27 8.82
CA MET A 58 1.00 -20.14 8.04
C MET A 58 2.43 -19.60 8.04
N THR A 59 3.40 -20.48 8.28
CA THR A 59 4.82 -20.16 8.08
C THR A 59 5.09 -19.92 6.59
N LEU A 60 6.15 -19.19 6.28
CA LEU A 60 6.59 -18.97 4.91
C LEU A 60 6.80 -20.29 4.17
N LYS A 61 7.42 -21.28 4.84
CA LYS A 61 7.67 -22.61 4.27
C LYS A 61 6.37 -23.34 3.92
N GLN A 62 5.35 -23.26 4.78
CA GLN A 62 4.03 -23.84 4.52
C GLN A 62 3.32 -23.14 3.35
N HIS A 63 3.41 -21.81 3.27
CA HIS A 63 2.78 -21.03 2.22
C HIS A 63 3.45 -21.24 0.86
N TRP A 64 4.78 -21.23 0.79
CA TRP A 64 5.56 -21.15 -0.45
C TRP A 64 5.31 -22.30 -1.42
N ASN A 65 5.06 -23.51 -0.92
CA ASN A 65 4.67 -24.67 -1.72
C ASN A 65 3.36 -25.28 -1.20
N SER A 66 2.43 -24.42 -0.77
CA SER A 66 1.04 -24.81 -0.51
C SER A 66 0.33 -25.23 -1.80
N GLU A 67 -0.75 -26.00 -1.68
CA GLU A 67 -1.58 -26.39 -2.83
C GLU A 67 -2.12 -25.18 -3.61
N HIS A 68 -2.45 -24.10 -2.89
CA HIS A 68 -2.85 -22.83 -3.51
C HIS A 68 -1.73 -22.24 -4.39
N MET A 69 -0.53 -22.04 -3.84
CA MET A 69 0.59 -21.45 -4.59
C MET A 69 1.04 -22.34 -5.76
N LYS A 70 1.03 -23.67 -5.59
CA LYS A 70 1.31 -24.63 -6.67
C LYS A 70 0.30 -24.50 -7.82
N SER A 71 -0.99 -24.46 -7.50
CA SER A 71 -2.07 -24.29 -8.48
C SER A 71 -1.92 -22.96 -9.24
N VAL A 72 -1.68 -21.86 -8.53
CA VAL A 72 -1.42 -20.54 -9.12
C VAL A 72 -0.28 -20.60 -10.13
N ARG A 73 0.86 -21.20 -9.76
CA ARG A 73 2.03 -21.31 -10.66
C ARG A 73 1.70 -22.13 -11.91
N LEU A 74 1.00 -23.26 -11.79
CA LEU A 74 0.64 -24.09 -12.94
C LEU A 74 -0.26 -23.34 -13.92
N ARG A 75 -1.32 -22.70 -13.42
CA ARG A 75 -2.28 -21.91 -14.22
C ARG A 75 -1.59 -20.73 -14.89
N MET A 76 -0.72 -20.03 -14.15
CA MET A 76 0.06 -18.91 -14.68
C MET A 76 1.08 -19.35 -15.74
N LEU A 77 1.73 -20.52 -15.58
CA LEU A 77 2.61 -21.10 -16.61
C LEU A 77 1.83 -21.55 -17.85
N ALA A 78 0.57 -21.93 -17.70
CA ALA A 78 -0.32 -22.24 -18.83
C ALA A 78 -0.83 -20.99 -19.57
N GLY A 79 -0.58 -19.78 -19.03
CA GLY A 79 -1.05 -18.52 -19.60
C GLY A 79 -2.51 -18.20 -19.31
N GLU A 80 -3.09 -18.80 -18.26
CA GLU A 80 -4.46 -18.53 -17.83
C GLU A 80 -4.57 -17.14 -17.20
N GLU A 81 -5.73 -16.51 -17.34
CA GLU A 81 -6.12 -15.33 -16.56
C GLU A 81 -6.69 -15.81 -15.21
N LEU A 82 -6.12 -15.32 -14.12
CA LEU A 82 -6.42 -15.79 -12.77
C LEU A 82 -7.33 -14.77 -12.08
N PRO A 83 -8.49 -15.16 -11.51
CA PRO A 83 -9.29 -14.28 -10.65
C PRO A 83 -8.47 -13.68 -9.50
N GLU A 84 -7.45 -14.38 -9.02
CA GLU A 84 -6.50 -13.88 -8.01
C GLU A 84 -5.74 -12.63 -8.50
N CYS A 85 -5.62 -12.41 -9.80
CA CYS A 85 -4.86 -11.34 -10.44
C CYS A 85 -5.70 -10.19 -11.01
N GLU A 86 -7.03 -10.21 -10.84
CA GLU A 86 -7.94 -9.27 -11.55
C GLU A 86 -7.63 -7.78 -11.32
N VAL A 87 -7.02 -7.44 -10.18
CA VAL A 87 -6.59 -6.07 -9.87
C VAL A 87 -5.56 -5.58 -10.89
N CYS A 88 -4.65 -6.47 -11.31
CA CYS A 88 -3.69 -6.20 -12.37
C CYS A 88 -4.33 -6.35 -13.77
N ASP A 89 -5.16 -7.37 -13.99
CA ASP A 89 -5.76 -7.62 -15.31
C ASP A 89 -6.73 -6.50 -15.74
N HIS A 90 -7.42 -5.88 -14.78
CA HIS A 90 -8.41 -4.82 -15.02
C HIS A 90 -7.99 -3.44 -14.52
N LYS A 91 -6.74 -3.27 -14.06
CA LYS A 91 -6.16 -1.98 -13.61
C LYS A 91 -7.03 -1.27 -12.56
N LEU A 92 -7.55 -2.03 -11.59
CA LEU A 92 -8.55 -1.54 -10.63
C LEU A 92 -7.98 -0.50 -9.64
N LEU A 93 -6.67 -0.56 -9.36
CA LEU A 93 -5.98 0.33 -8.42
C LEU A 93 -5.08 1.36 -9.10
N ASN A 94 -4.36 0.95 -10.15
CA ASN A 94 -3.38 1.77 -10.85
C ASN A 94 -3.23 1.33 -12.31
N THR A 95 -2.71 2.22 -13.14
CA THR A 95 -2.42 1.95 -14.56
C THR A 95 -1.12 1.18 -14.74
N ASP A 96 -0.12 1.46 -13.90
CA ASP A 96 1.13 0.70 -13.76
C ASP A 96 0.95 -0.41 -12.72
N VAL A 97 0.63 -1.61 -13.20
CA VAL A 97 0.24 -2.74 -12.34
C VAL A 97 1.43 -3.44 -11.71
N TYR A 98 1.21 -4.04 -10.54
CA TYR A 98 2.26 -4.72 -9.78
C TYR A 98 2.95 -5.86 -10.55
N ARG A 99 2.22 -6.59 -11.40
CA ARG A 99 2.79 -7.62 -12.30
C ARG A 99 3.97 -7.09 -13.11
N SER A 100 3.82 -5.92 -13.72
CA SER A 100 4.87 -5.30 -14.55
C SER A 100 6.10 -4.94 -13.74
N TYR A 101 5.92 -4.56 -12.47
CA TYR A 101 7.03 -4.27 -11.55
C TYR A 101 7.88 -5.52 -11.29
N TRP A 102 7.30 -6.63 -10.84
CA TRP A 102 8.06 -7.83 -10.53
C TRP A 102 8.68 -8.48 -11.77
N ASN A 103 7.97 -8.46 -12.91
CA ASN A 103 8.51 -8.98 -14.16
C ASN A 103 9.75 -8.22 -14.61
N LYS A 104 9.78 -6.89 -14.38
CA LYS A 104 10.95 -6.08 -14.69
C LYS A 104 12.07 -6.26 -13.65
N LEU A 105 11.74 -6.26 -12.37
CA LEU A 105 12.73 -6.37 -11.30
C LEU A 105 13.46 -7.71 -11.32
N PHE A 106 12.77 -8.80 -11.68
CA PHE A 106 13.31 -10.17 -11.69
C PHE A 106 13.31 -10.79 -13.10
N GLU A 107 13.42 -9.97 -14.14
CA GLU A 107 13.42 -10.42 -15.55
C GLU A 107 14.48 -11.50 -15.81
N ASN A 108 15.67 -11.30 -15.25
CA ASN A 108 16.80 -12.23 -15.37
C ASN A 108 16.54 -13.60 -14.72
N LYS A 109 15.48 -13.76 -13.93
CA LYS A 109 15.09 -15.02 -13.26
C LYS A 109 13.95 -15.75 -13.95
N ILE A 110 13.40 -15.22 -15.04
CA ILE A 110 12.28 -15.84 -15.76
C ILE A 110 12.65 -17.24 -16.26
N ASN A 111 13.86 -17.48 -16.75
CA ASN A 111 14.25 -18.83 -17.18
C ASN A 111 14.31 -19.82 -16.01
N GLU A 112 14.81 -19.38 -14.84
CA GLU A 112 14.87 -20.21 -13.63
C GLU A 112 13.47 -20.70 -13.22
N VAL A 113 12.42 -19.91 -13.44
CA VAL A 113 11.03 -20.30 -13.14
C VAL A 113 10.65 -21.61 -13.85
N PHE A 114 11.02 -21.77 -15.12
CA PHE A 114 10.65 -22.94 -15.91
C PHE A 114 11.52 -24.16 -15.57
N GLU A 115 12.77 -23.93 -15.18
CA GLU A 115 13.74 -24.96 -14.78
C GLU A 115 13.47 -25.50 -13.36
N LYS A 116 13.08 -24.62 -12.44
CA LYS A 116 12.95 -24.91 -11.00
C LYS A 116 11.52 -25.14 -10.53
N THR A 117 10.55 -25.22 -11.44
CA THR A 117 9.14 -25.56 -11.11
C THR A 117 8.80 -26.93 -11.67
N ASP A 118 8.43 -27.89 -10.81
CA ASP A 118 8.09 -29.24 -11.24
C ASP A 118 6.65 -29.37 -11.75
N GLU A 119 6.24 -30.56 -12.16
CA GLU A 119 4.91 -30.83 -12.72
C GLU A 119 3.77 -30.63 -11.70
N THR A 120 4.07 -30.65 -10.41
CA THR A 120 3.10 -30.37 -9.34
C THR A 120 2.93 -28.87 -9.10
N GLY A 121 3.75 -28.02 -9.71
CA GLY A 121 3.80 -26.58 -9.46
C GLY A 121 4.66 -26.20 -8.26
N ALA A 122 5.32 -27.16 -7.60
CA ALA A 122 6.26 -26.87 -6.54
C ALA A 122 7.52 -26.23 -7.13
N THR A 123 8.10 -25.25 -6.43
CA THR A 123 9.35 -24.60 -6.86
C THR A 123 10.45 -24.73 -5.83
N THR A 124 11.69 -24.82 -6.31
CA THR A 124 12.92 -24.74 -5.50
C THR A 124 13.53 -23.35 -5.49
N MET A 125 12.91 -22.37 -6.17
CA MET A 125 13.34 -20.98 -6.09
C MET A 125 13.16 -20.42 -4.68
N PRO A 126 14.15 -19.68 -4.14
CA PRO A 126 14.03 -19.05 -2.83
C PRO A 126 13.18 -17.78 -2.88
N THR A 127 12.62 -17.39 -1.73
CA THR A 127 11.96 -16.09 -1.52
C THR A 127 13.01 -15.00 -1.37
N ILE A 128 13.10 -14.09 -2.34
CA ILE A 128 14.14 -13.03 -2.36
C ILE A 128 13.55 -11.62 -2.20
N SER A 129 12.23 -11.47 -2.27
CA SER A 129 11.51 -10.21 -2.13
C SER A 129 10.52 -10.28 -0.97
N PHE A 130 10.65 -9.37 -0.02
CA PHE A 130 9.86 -9.37 1.22
C PHE A 130 8.98 -8.13 1.36
N ASP A 131 7.67 -8.35 1.48
CA ASP A 131 6.65 -7.37 1.87
C ASP A 131 5.98 -7.83 3.18
N TYR A 132 6.76 -7.74 4.27
CA TYR A 132 6.33 -8.17 5.60
C TYR A 132 5.81 -6.99 6.40
N ARG A 133 4.53 -7.06 6.76
CA ARG A 133 3.89 -6.11 7.67
C ARG A 133 4.00 -6.65 9.09
N PHE A 134 5.14 -6.43 9.74
CA PHE A 134 5.48 -7.06 11.03
C PHE A 134 4.44 -6.83 12.12
N ASN A 135 3.77 -5.68 12.10
CA ASN A 135 2.67 -5.32 13.00
C ASN A 135 1.91 -4.12 12.43
N ASN A 136 0.89 -3.66 13.15
CA ASN A 136 0.12 -2.45 12.82
C ASN A 136 0.69 -1.17 13.46
N LEU A 137 1.90 -1.16 14.03
CA LEU A 137 2.45 0.02 14.69
C LEU A 137 2.55 1.17 13.69
N CYS A 138 1.75 2.21 13.93
CA CYS A 138 1.68 3.44 13.15
C CYS A 138 1.33 4.58 14.09
N ASN A 139 1.97 5.73 13.90
CA ASN A 139 1.71 6.94 14.67
C ASN A 139 0.50 7.75 14.16
N PHE A 140 -0.02 7.46 12.97
CA PHE A 140 -1.12 8.22 12.35
C PHE A 140 -2.48 7.53 12.49
N LYS A 141 -3.55 8.32 12.37
CA LYS A 141 -4.94 7.86 12.33
C LYS A 141 -5.68 8.32 11.07
N CYS A 142 -5.11 8.08 9.90
CA CYS A 142 -5.67 8.56 8.62
C CYS A 142 -7.11 8.08 8.37
N ARG A 143 -7.99 8.94 7.86
CA ARG A 143 -9.45 8.71 7.76
C ARG A 143 -9.89 7.55 6.86
N MET A 144 -9.07 7.21 5.88
CA MET A 144 -9.26 6.05 4.98
C MET A 144 -8.66 4.74 5.53
N CYS A 145 -7.98 4.81 6.67
CA CYS A 145 -7.29 3.67 7.30
C CYS A 145 -8.19 3.02 8.36
N GLY A 146 -7.67 2.04 9.10
CA GLY A 146 -8.38 1.33 10.15
C GLY A 146 -7.47 0.72 11.21
N ASP A 147 -8.07 0.15 12.25
CA ASP A 147 -7.36 -0.42 13.41
C ASP A 147 -6.45 -1.60 13.06
N MET A 148 -6.78 -2.35 12.00
CA MET A 148 -5.90 -3.40 11.46
C MET A 148 -4.57 -2.85 10.93
N LEU A 149 -4.54 -1.60 10.49
CA LEU A 149 -3.41 -1.00 9.79
C LEU A 149 -2.72 0.09 10.61
N SER A 150 -3.29 0.51 11.76
CA SER A 150 -2.68 1.49 12.64
C SER A 150 -3.02 1.22 14.11
N SER A 151 -1.97 1.10 14.93
CA SER A 151 -2.07 0.99 16.38
C SER A 151 -2.64 2.25 17.03
N SER A 152 -2.40 3.44 16.45
CA SER A 152 -3.04 4.67 16.93
C SER A 152 -4.55 4.64 16.68
N TRP A 153 -4.99 4.08 15.55
CA TRP A 153 -6.42 3.86 15.26
C TRP A 153 -7.04 2.84 16.22
N GLU A 154 -6.32 1.74 16.48
CA GLU A 154 -6.74 0.74 17.45
C GLU A 154 -6.92 1.36 18.85
N ALA A 155 -5.95 2.16 19.29
CA ALA A 155 -5.99 2.86 20.58
C ALA A 155 -7.15 3.85 20.66
N GLU A 156 -7.41 4.62 19.59
CA GLU A 156 -8.56 5.53 19.51
C GLU A 156 -9.89 4.77 19.59
N SER A 157 -9.99 3.63 18.91
CA SER A 157 -11.20 2.81 18.91
C SER A 157 -11.49 2.22 20.29
N ARG A 158 -10.44 1.77 20.99
CA ARG A 158 -10.55 1.33 22.40
C ARG A 158 -10.96 2.47 23.32
N LYS A 159 -10.29 3.61 23.24
CA LYS A 159 -10.56 4.78 24.09
C LYS A 159 -12.00 5.24 23.99
N ASN A 160 -12.60 5.15 22.80
CA ASN A 160 -13.96 5.62 22.57
C ASN A 160 -15.01 4.49 22.47
N ASN A 161 -14.65 3.25 22.79
CA ASN A 161 -15.55 2.08 22.76
C ASN A 161 -16.25 1.87 21.40
N THR A 162 -15.56 2.12 20.29
CA THR A 162 -16.07 1.90 18.92
C THR A 162 -15.64 0.56 18.32
N TRP A 163 -15.18 -0.36 19.15
CA TRP A 163 -14.74 -1.69 18.75
C TRP A 163 -15.55 -2.77 19.46
N ASN A 164 -15.65 -3.95 18.85
CA ASN A 164 -16.22 -5.14 19.47
C ASN A 164 -15.54 -6.41 18.94
N LYS A 165 -15.51 -7.46 19.77
CA LYS A 165 -14.83 -8.73 19.46
C LYS A 165 -15.39 -9.44 18.23
N GLU A 166 -16.66 -9.25 17.91
CA GLU A 166 -17.29 -9.90 16.75
C GLU A 166 -16.75 -9.32 15.43
N SER A 167 -16.65 -8.00 15.33
CA SER A 167 -16.17 -7.32 14.12
C SER A 167 -14.65 -7.16 14.07
N GLN A 168 -13.98 -7.02 15.22
CA GLN A 168 -12.52 -6.91 15.34
C GLN A 168 -11.93 -7.99 16.26
N PRO A 169 -12.03 -9.28 15.91
CA PRO A 169 -11.51 -10.37 16.75
C PRO A 169 -10.00 -10.28 16.99
N TRP A 170 -9.22 -9.75 16.03
CA TRP A 170 -7.77 -9.55 16.15
C TRP A 170 -7.36 -8.59 17.27
N MET A 171 -8.29 -7.73 17.72
CA MET A 171 -8.08 -6.84 18.87
C MET A 171 -8.32 -7.54 20.21
N ALA A 172 -9.03 -8.67 20.25
CA ALA A 172 -9.45 -9.30 21.50
C ALA A 172 -8.47 -10.39 21.96
N SER A 173 -8.28 -10.53 23.28
CA SER A 173 -7.60 -11.69 23.84
C SER A 173 -8.47 -12.95 23.75
N PRO A 174 -7.88 -14.15 23.59
CA PRO A 174 -6.43 -14.45 23.51
C PRO A 174 -5.82 -14.27 22.12
N LEU A 175 -6.62 -13.88 21.12
CA LEU A 175 -6.20 -13.87 19.73
C LEU A 175 -5.13 -12.80 19.44
N ARG A 176 -5.27 -11.61 20.03
CA ARG A 176 -4.24 -10.57 19.94
C ARG A 176 -2.87 -11.08 20.36
N GLU A 177 -2.79 -11.84 21.45
CA GLU A 177 -1.56 -12.41 21.98
C GLU A 177 -1.00 -13.51 21.07
N GLN A 178 -1.87 -14.32 20.45
CA GLN A 178 -1.47 -15.33 19.47
C GLN A 178 -0.88 -14.69 18.21
N ILE A 179 -1.50 -13.62 17.69
CA ILE A 179 -0.98 -12.84 16.55
C ILE A 179 0.40 -12.27 16.89
N LYS A 180 0.51 -11.58 18.02
CA LYS A 180 1.78 -10.98 18.48
C LYS A 180 2.87 -12.04 18.67
N THR A 181 2.53 -13.18 19.27
CA THR A 181 3.49 -14.28 19.47
C THR A 181 4.00 -14.80 18.14
N PHE A 182 3.12 -15.04 17.17
CA PHE A 182 3.53 -15.51 15.84
C PHE A 182 4.39 -14.46 15.10
N GLN A 183 4.05 -13.17 15.23
CA GLN A 183 4.85 -12.08 14.67
C GLN A 183 6.26 -12.05 15.27
N ASP A 184 6.37 -11.96 16.59
CA ASP A 184 7.65 -11.78 17.30
C ASP A 184 8.56 -13.02 17.24
N THR A 185 8.01 -14.19 16.95
CA THR A 185 8.77 -15.45 16.84
C THR A 185 8.95 -15.83 15.37
N GLN A 186 7.93 -16.41 14.74
CA GLN A 186 8.01 -17.02 13.43
C GLN A 186 8.31 -15.99 12.32
N VAL A 187 7.58 -14.89 12.26
CA VAL A 187 7.69 -13.90 11.17
C VAL A 187 9.04 -13.17 11.24
N VAL A 188 9.43 -12.74 12.45
CA VAL A 188 10.73 -12.12 12.68
C VAL A 188 11.86 -13.08 12.32
N GLN A 189 11.79 -14.34 12.76
CA GLN A 189 12.83 -15.33 12.45
C GLN A 189 12.97 -15.56 10.95
N GLU A 190 11.87 -15.74 10.22
CA GLU A 190 11.90 -15.93 8.76
C GLU A 190 12.59 -14.78 8.02
N PHE A 191 12.34 -13.54 8.46
CA PHE A 191 12.95 -12.37 7.85
C PHE A 191 14.43 -12.23 8.21
N VAL A 192 14.78 -12.41 9.49
CA VAL A 192 16.17 -12.38 9.97
C VAL A 192 16.99 -13.47 9.28
N ASP A 193 16.47 -14.69 9.15
CA ASP A 193 17.14 -15.78 8.44
C ASP A 193 17.44 -15.39 6.99
N SER A 194 16.53 -14.69 6.31
CA SER A 194 16.76 -14.22 4.94
C SER A 194 17.87 -13.17 4.81
N ILE A 195 18.11 -12.40 5.88
CA ILE A 195 19.18 -11.41 5.96
C ILE A 195 20.51 -12.11 6.29
N GLU A 196 20.53 -12.96 7.32
CA GLU A 196 21.75 -13.67 7.76
C GLU A 196 22.28 -14.62 6.67
N THR A 197 21.39 -15.23 5.89
CA THR A 197 21.75 -16.06 4.74
C THR A 197 22.07 -15.25 3.48
N LYS A 198 22.01 -13.92 3.54
CA LYS A 198 22.21 -12.98 2.42
C LYS A 198 21.33 -13.32 1.21
N GLN A 199 20.12 -13.82 1.45
CA GLN A 199 19.18 -14.26 0.41
C GLN A 199 18.34 -13.12 -0.14
N VAL A 200 18.03 -12.11 0.69
CA VAL A 200 17.16 -10.99 0.29
C VAL A 200 17.77 -10.18 -0.85
N ARG A 201 16.93 -9.75 -1.79
CA ARG A 201 17.25 -8.88 -2.95
C ARG A 201 16.30 -7.71 -3.08
N GLU A 202 15.09 -7.80 -2.54
CA GLU A 202 14.18 -6.67 -2.37
C GLU A 202 13.57 -6.67 -0.97
N ILE A 203 13.51 -5.50 -0.35
CA ILE A 203 12.64 -5.25 0.80
C ILE A 203 11.65 -4.13 0.47
N TYR A 204 10.36 -4.41 0.66
CA TYR A 204 9.31 -3.41 0.62
C TYR A 204 8.82 -3.11 2.03
N TRP A 205 9.22 -1.94 2.52
CA TRP A 205 8.78 -1.40 3.80
C TRP A 205 7.46 -0.66 3.62
N CYS A 206 6.38 -1.26 4.10
CA CYS A 206 5.03 -0.68 4.11
C CYS A 206 4.25 -1.34 5.25
N GLY A 207 3.09 -0.81 5.68
CA GLY A 207 2.25 -1.45 6.72
C GLY A 207 1.52 -0.45 7.58
N GLY A 208 1.74 -0.51 8.89
CA GLY A 208 1.60 0.66 9.74
C GLY A 208 2.58 1.76 9.28
N GLU A 209 3.49 2.19 10.14
CA GLU A 209 4.58 3.06 9.71
C GLU A 209 5.92 2.34 9.91
N PRO A 210 6.57 1.85 8.83
CA PRO A 210 7.82 1.09 8.92
C PRO A 210 8.94 1.82 9.66
N LEU A 211 9.00 3.16 9.53
CA LEU A 211 10.00 3.94 10.24
C LEU A 211 9.75 3.95 11.75
N MET A 212 8.59 3.45 12.22
CA MET A 212 8.29 3.15 13.62
C MET A 212 8.72 1.79 14.14
N TRP A 213 9.28 0.92 13.31
CA TRP A 213 9.63 -0.43 13.73
C TRP A 213 11.11 -0.53 14.04
N ASP A 214 11.46 -0.99 15.24
CA ASP A 214 12.85 -1.31 15.59
C ASP A 214 13.46 -2.34 14.62
N MET A 215 12.63 -3.27 14.12
CA MET A 215 13.04 -4.26 13.12
C MET A 215 13.52 -3.63 11.82
N HIS A 216 12.91 -2.52 11.37
CA HIS A 216 13.36 -1.83 10.16
C HIS A 216 14.79 -1.35 10.32
N TRP A 217 15.07 -0.56 11.35
CA TRP A 217 16.40 0.02 11.58
C TRP A 217 17.48 -1.06 11.77
N LYS A 218 17.21 -2.05 12.63
CA LYS A 218 18.13 -3.16 12.90
C LYS A 218 18.43 -3.99 11.65
N SER A 219 17.42 -4.29 10.83
CA SER A 219 17.62 -5.06 9.61
C SER A 219 18.40 -4.28 8.56
N MET A 220 18.13 -2.98 8.40
CA MET A 220 18.86 -2.14 7.45
C MET A 220 20.35 -2.05 7.82
N GLU A 221 20.65 -1.79 9.10
CA GLU A 221 22.03 -1.79 9.64
C GLU A 221 22.70 -3.15 9.47
N ARG A 222 21.98 -4.24 9.80
CA ARG A 222 22.52 -5.59 9.70
C ARG A 222 22.89 -5.99 8.26
N ILE A 223 22.10 -5.58 7.27
CA ILE A 223 22.42 -5.82 5.85
C ILE A 223 23.72 -5.11 5.44
N ILE A 224 23.92 -3.87 5.93
CA ILE A 224 25.16 -3.11 5.70
C ILE A 224 26.36 -3.81 6.38
N GLU A 225 26.21 -4.21 7.64
CA GLU A 225 27.24 -4.95 8.40
C GLU A 225 27.65 -6.26 7.71
N LEU A 226 26.68 -6.98 7.13
CA LEU A 226 26.92 -8.23 6.41
C LEU A 226 27.54 -8.01 5.02
N GLY A 227 27.65 -6.77 4.55
CA GLY A 227 28.37 -6.38 3.34
C GLY A 227 27.72 -6.86 2.05
N PHE A 228 26.38 -6.80 1.96
CA PHE A 228 25.64 -7.13 0.72
C PHE A 228 24.52 -6.13 0.40
N ALA A 229 24.54 -4.93 1.00
CA ALA A 229 23.53 -3.90 0.76
C ALA A 229 23.47 -3.46 -0.71
N ASP A 230 24.61 -3.49 -1.41
CA ASP A 230 24.76 -3.24 -2.85
C ASP A 230 24.11 -4.31 -3.74
N GLU A 231 23.57 -5.39 -3.18
CA GLU A 231 22.72 -6.37 -3.88
C GLU A 231 21.23 -6.21 -3.58
N VAL A 232 20.84 -5.28 -2.71
CA VAL A 232 19.47 -5.16 -2.18
C VAL A 232 18.81 -3.87 -2.66
N TYR A 233 17.63 -4.00 -3.27
CA TYR A 233 16.74 -2.88 -3.56
C TYR A 233 15.76 -2.64 -2.40
N VAL A 234 15.68 -1.41 -1.90
CA VAL A 234 14.78 -1.09 -0.78
C VAL A 234 13.75 -0.05 -1.18
N ARG A 235 12.47 -0.38 -1.02
CA ARG A 235 11.40 0.58 -1.31
C ARG A 235 10.46 0.78 -0.13
N TYR A 236 9.85 1.96 -0.07
CA TYR A 236 9.01 2.41 1.02
C TYR A 236 7.68 2.92 0.52
N ASN A 237 6.65 2.61 1.31
CA ASN A 237 5.44 3.40 1.42
C ASN A 237 5.36 3.84 2.88
N THR A 238 5.66 5.11 3.11
CA THR A 238 5.83 5.69 4.45
C THR A 238 5.06 7.00 4.54
N ASN A 239 4.53 7.30 5.72
CA ASN A 239 4.01 8.62 6.05
C ASN A 239 5.12 9.68 6.22
N LEU A 240 6.40 9.27 6.21
CA LEU A 240 7.60 10.11 6.29
C LEU A 240 7.59 11.11 7.46
N SER A 241 6.89 10.81 8.56
CA SER A 241 6.83 11.71 9.73
C SER A 241 8.12 11.67 10.57
N ARG A 242 9.02 10.73 10.28
CA ARG A 242 10.32 10.57 10.94
C ARG A 242 11.35 10.12 9.93
N THR A 243 12.57 10.61 10.03
CA THR A 243 13.73 10.20 9.21
C THR A 243 14.90 9.66 10.03
N SER A 244 14.88 9.76 11.36
CA SER A 244 15.98 9.27 12.22
C SER A 244 15.49 8.52 13.46
N LEU A 245 16.23 7.48 13.89
CA LEU A 245 16.07 6.80 15.18
C LEU A 245 17.44 6.62 15.84
N GLY A 246 17.62 7.21 17.03
CA GLY A 246 18.91 7.16 17.71
C GLY A 246 19.99 7.88 16.91
N LYS A 247 21.04 7.15 16.51
CA LYS A 247 22.14 7.68 15.69
C LYS A 247 21.93 7.45 14.19
N SER A 248 20.87 6.75 13.82
CA SER A 248 20.66 6.26 12.46
C SER A 248 19.69 7.20 11.75
N ASN A 249 20.05 7.63 10.55
CA ASN A 249 19.21 8.40 9.65
C ASN A 249 18.87 7.54 8.42
N LEU A 250 17.62 7.61 7.97
CA LEU A 250 17.11 6.83 6.85
C LEU A 250 17.95 7.07 5.60
N PHE A 251 18.19 8.33 5.25
CA PHE A 251 18.85 8.71 4.00
C PHE A 251 20.34 8.37 4.02
N ASP A 252 20.99 8.41 5.18
CA ASP A 252 22.36 7.89 5.36
C ASP A 252 22.42 6.38 5.11
N LEU A 253 21.48 5.61 5.66
CA LEU A 253 21.41 4.16 5.46
C LEU A 253 21.16 3.81 3.99
N LEU A 254 20.25 4.52 3.32
CA LEU A 254 19.87 4.24 1.93
C LEU A 254 21.03 4.43 0.95
N GLY A 255 22.04 5.25 1.28
CA GLY A 255 23.24 5.42 0.47
C GLY A 255 24.11 4.17 0.29
N TYR A 256 23.92 3.14 1.12
CA TYR A 256 24.64 1.86 1.02
C TYR A 256 23.95 0.83 0.13
N PHE A 257 22.65 1.01 -0.16
CA PHE A 257 21.86 0.01 -0.88
C PHE A 257 22.01 0.17 -2.40
N ASN A 258 21.81 -0.93 -3.14
CA ASN A 258 21.93 -0.96 -4.61
C ASN A 258 21.13 0.17 -5.29
N ASP A 259 19.88 0.32 -4.87
CA ASP A 259 19.01 1.44 -5.20
C ASP A 259 17.89 1.48 -4.15
N TRP A 260 17.14 2.57 -4.14
CA TRP A 260 16.03 2.75 -3.22
C TRP A 260 14.87 3.54 -3.80
N GLN A 261 13.73 3.48 -3.13
CA GLN A 261 12.57 4.31 -3.46
C GLN A 261 11.74 4.62 -2.23
N VAL A 262 11.38 5.89 -2.06
CA VAL A 262 10.44 6.37 -1.07
C VAL A 262 9.24 6.94 -1.80
N CYS A 263 8.12 6.22 -1.70
CA CYS A 263 6.79 6.71 -2.02
C CYS A 263 6.23 7.38 -0.75
N ALA A 264 6.41 8.69 -0.65
CA ALA A 264 6.01 9.47 0.51
C ALA A 264 4.51 9.76 0.47
N SER A 265 3.77 9.15 1.40
CA SER A 265 2.32 9.08 1.36
C SER A 265 1.67 10.42 1.73
N MET A 266 0.80 10.92 0.85
CA MET A 266 0.11 12.20 1.02
C MET A 266 -1.30 12.17 0.39
N ASP A 267 -2.21 13.01 0.88
CA ASP A 267 -3.62 13.05 0.41
C ASP A 267 -4.11 14.49 0.15
N GLY A 268 -3.21 15.46 0.20
CA GLY A 268 -3.47 16.88 0.02
C GLY A 268 -2.31 17.72 0.52
N THR A 269 -2.49 19.03 0.61
CA THR A 269 -1.50 19.94 1.21
C THR A 269 -2.05 20.63 2.45
N GLY A 270 -1.15 21.06 3.36
CA GLY A 270 -1.48 21.82 4.57
C GLY A 270 -2.64 21.22 5.37
N GLU A 271 -3.61 22.07 5.70
CA GLU A 271 -4.75 21.69 6.55
C GLU A 271 -5.57 20.51 6.01
N VAL A 272 -5.70 20.34 4.68
CA VAL A 272 -6.46 19.22 4.11
C VAL A 272 -5.71 17.92 4.30
N ALA A 273 -4.39 17.95 4.11
CA ALA A 273 -3.53 16.80 4.40
C ALA A 273 -3.66 16.37 5.87
N GLU A 274 -3.57 17.33 6.80
CA GLU A 274 -3.63 17.09 8.24
C GLU A 274 -5.02 16.64 8.72
N TYR A 275 -6.08 17.14 8.09
CA TYR A 275 -7.44 16.65 8.30
C TYR A 275 -7.60 15.18 7.91
N ILE A 276 -7.10 14.83 6.72
CA ILE A 276 -7.20 13.47 6.19
C ILE A 276 -6.27 12.52 6.99
N ARG A 277 -5.05 12.94 7.29
CA ARG A 277 -4.00 12.19 7.99
C ARG A 277 -3.80 12.72 9.41
N ASP A 278 -4.73 12.43 10.31
CA ASP A 278 -4.60 12.81 11.72
C ASP A 278 -3.28 12.28 12.32
N GLY A 279 -2.46 13.20 12.85
CA GLY A 279 -1.10 12.96 13.31
C GLY A 279 0.00 13.49 12.37
N LEU A 280 -0.35 13.90 11.16
CA LEU A 280 0.56 14.59 10.24
C LEU A 280 0.86 16.01 10.74
N ASP A 281 2.14 16.37 10.67
CA ASP A 281 2.63 17.75 10.64
C ASP A 281 3.14 17.97 9.21
N TYR A 282 2.40 18.77 8.43
CA TYR A 282 2.69 18.94 7.00
C TYR A 282 4.05 19.59 6.76
N GLU A 283 4.43 20.54 7.60
CA GLU A 283 5.70 21.26 7.47
C GLU A 283 6.89 20.36 7.79
N GLN A 284 6.78 19.52 8.83
CA GLN A 284 7.80 18.52 9.13
C GLN A 284 7.92 17.49 8.02
N TRP A 285 6.79 17.03 7.48
CA TRP A 285 6.78 16.12 6.34
C TRP A 285 7.50 16.71 5.13
N LEU A 286 7.23 17.98 4.81
CA LEU A 286 7.85 18.67 3.69
C LEU A 286 9.37 18.84 3.88
N ARG A 287 9.82 19.13 5.11
CA ARG A 287 11.25 19.14 5.46
C ARG A 287 11.90 17.77 5.24
N ASN A 288 11.28 16.70 5.73
CA ASN A 288 11.78 15.34 5.55
C ASN A 288 11.82 14.92 4.06
N PHE A 289 10.82 15.34 3.28
CA PHE A 289 10.80 15.08 1.84
C PHE A 289 11.93 15.81 1.12
N LYS A 290 12.18 17.08 1.47
CA LYS A 290 13.29 17.89 0.93
C LYS A 290 14.66 17.34 1.35
N GLU A 291 14.79 16.81 2.56
CA GLU A 291 15.98 16.07 3.01
C GLU A 291 16.27 14.88 2.08
N GLY A 292 15.26 14.04 1.82
CA GLY A 292 15.41 12.91 0.90
C GLY A 292 15.73 13.31 -0.53
N LEU A 293 15.12 14.40 -1.04
CA LEU A 293 15.45 14.93 -2.36
C LEU A 293 16.92 15.35 -2.46
N SER A 294 17.48 15.92 -1.39
CA SER A 294 18.85 16.44 -1.38
C SER A 294 19.91 15.35 -1.56
N VAL A 295 19.59 14.10 -1.21
CA VAL A 295 20.48 12.93 -1.39
C VAL A 295 20.09 12.05 -2.58
N SER A 296 18.95 12.31 -3.21
CA SER A 296 18.47 11.50 -4.34
C SER A 296 19.35 11.70 -5.58
N THR A 297 19.74 10.59 -6.19
CA THR A 297 20.54 10.54 -7.43
C THR A 297 19.72 10.13 -8.64
N ASN A 298 18.52 9.58 -8.42
CA ASN A 298 17.59 9.16 -9.47
C ASN A 298 16.19 9.76 -9.25
N PRO A 299 15.49 10.26 -10.29
CA PRO A 299 14.11 10.74 -10.18
C PRO A 299 13.09 9.77 -9.57
N ARG A 300 13.42 8.47 -9.48
CA ARG A 300 12.54 7.45 -8.91
C ARG A 300 12.70 7.22 -7.41
N GLN A 301 13.74 7.79 -6.80
CA GLN A 301 14.10 7.54 -5.41
C GLN A 301 13.20 8.29 -4.43
N MET A 302 12.79 9.51 -4.73
CA MET A 302 11.85 10.27 -3.89
C MET A 302 10.66 10.68 -4.72
N ARG A 303 9.46 10.19 -4.39
CA ARG A 303 8.23 10.46 -5.13
C ARG A 303 7.09 10.80 -4.18
N LEU A 304 6.25 11.72 -4.62
CA LEU A 304 4.96 11.97 -3.97
C LEU A 304 4.06 10.76 -4.24
N ASP A 305 3.43 10.22 -3.21
CA ASP A 305 2.45 9.14 -3.33
C ASP A 305 1.09 9.65 -2.89
N TYR A 306 0.38 10.21 -3.87
CA TYR A 306 -0.87 10.91 -3.66
C TYR A 306 -2.06 9.95 -3.76
N THR A 307 -2.78 9.78 -2.66
CA THR A 307 -4.04 9.02 -2.65
C THR A 307 -5.22 9.98 -2.75
N ILE A 308 -5.97 9.89 -3.85
CA ILE A 308 -7.19 10.66 -4.06
C ILE A 308 -8.30 10.10 -3.17
N THR A 309 -8.63 10.85 -2.13
CA THR A 309 -9.85 10.70 -1.31
C THR A 309 -10.89 11.75 -1.73
N MET A 310 -12.11 11.67 -1.19
CA MET A 310 -13.17 12.64 -1.44
C MET A 310 -12.72 14.07 -1.09
N PRO A 311 -12.23 14.40 0.13
CA PRO A 311 -11.68 15.73 0.38
C PRO A 311 -10.38 15.99 -0.39
N GLY A 312 -9.61 14.93 -0.67
CA GLY A 312 -8.40 15.00 -1.47
C GLY A 312 -8.63 15.53 -2.89
N LEU A 313 -9.82 15.37 -3.49
CA LEU A 313 -10.16 15.95 -4.80
C LEU A 313 -9.98 17.47 -4.86
N LEU A 314 -10.13 18.17 -3.73
CA LEU A 314 -9.94 19.61 -3.64
C LEU A 314 -8.46 20.03 -3.70
N GLU A 315 -7.55 19.06 -3.64
CA GLU A 315 -6.11 19.26 -3.59
C GLU A 315 -5.40 18.81 -4.87
N LEU A 316 -6.14 18.45 -5.94
CA LEU A 316 -5.55 18.02 -7.22
C LEU A 316 -4.56 19.05 -7.78
N LYS A 317 -4.95 20.33 -7.80
CA LYS A 317 -4.11 21.44 -8.29
C LYS A 317 -2.91 21.67 -7.36
N ASN A 318 -3.11 21.65 -6.05
CA ASN A 318 -2.03 21.87 -5.08
C ASN A 318 -1.00 20.74 -5.08
N MET A 319 -1.42 19.48 -5.19
CA MET A 319 -0.50 18.34 -5.31
C MET A 319 0.26 18.35 -6.63
N PHE A 320 -0.38 18.80 -7.71
CA PHE A 320 0.29 19.05 -8.99
C PHE A 320 1.35 20.16 -8.87
N ASP A 321 0.99 21.30 -8.28
CA ASP A 321 1.90 22.43 -8.09
C ASP A 321 3.07 22.07 -7.16
N LEU A 322 2.81 21.31 -6.09
CA LEU A 322 3.85 20.77 -5.21
C LEU A 322 4.83 19.86 -5.97
N SER A 323 4.30 19.00 -6.85
CA SER A 323 5.11 18.14 -7.72
C SER A 323 5.98 18.95 -8.69
N GLN A 324 5.47 20.08 -9.21
CA GLN A 324 6.22 21.02 -10.05
C GLN A 324 7.30 21.74 -9.24
N GLU A 325 6.96 22.30 -8.07
CA GLU A 325 7.88 23.03 -7.18
C GLU A 325 9.05 22.14 -6.76
N LEU A 326 8.75 20.93 -6.30
CA LEU A 326 9.75 19.96 -5.85
C LEU A 326 10.44 19.24 -7.03
N ASN A 327 10.00 19.50 -8.26
CA ASN A 327 10.49 18.86 -9.48
C ASN A 327 10.56 17.32 -9.33
N THR A 328 9.51 16.70 -8.83
CA THR A 328 9.45 15.24 -8.57
C THR A 328 8.22 14.59 -9.18
N GLU A 329 8.24 13.26 -9.34
CA GLU A 329 7.09 12.51 -9.84
C GLU A 329 6.00 12.39 -8.77
N VAL A 330 4.73 12.49 -9.20
CA VAL A 330 3.56 12.21 -8.37
C VAL A 330 2.92 10.90 -8.80
N LEU A 331 3.18 9.85 -8.03
CA LEU A 331 2.43 8.62 -8.11
C LEU A 331 1.03 8.90 -7.57
N THR A 332 0.02 8.43 -8.28
CA THR A 332 -1.37 8.71 -7.95
C THR A 332 -2.13 7.41 -7.78
N LYS A 333 -2.89 7.32 -6.70
CA LYS A 333 -3.78 6.21 -6.35
C LYS A 333 -5.15 6.77 -6.05
N VAL A 334 -6.17 5.92 -6.12
CA VAL A 334 -7.54 6.28 -5.76
C VAL A 334 -7.93 5.47 -4.54
N MET A 335 -8.56 6.10 -3.54
CA MET A 335 -9.15 5.35 -2.43
C MET A 335 -10.24 4.42 -2.99
N PHE A 336 -9.95 3.12 -2.93
CA PHE A 336 -10.77 2.06 -3.46
C PHE A 336 -11.67 1.47 -2.37
N THR A 337 -12.91 1.15 -2.71
CA THR A 337 -13.90 0.56 -1.79
C THR A 337 -14.91 -0.27 -2.57
N PHE A 338 -15.47 -1.30 -1.91
CA PHE A 338 -16.64 -2.06 -2.36
C PHE A 338 -17.89 -1.75 -1.52
N SER A 339 -17.83 -0.74 -0.65
CA SER A 339 -18.88 -0.39 0.30
C SER A 339 -19.34 1.05 0.12
N ASN A 340 -20.66 1.23 0.12
CA ASN A 340 -21.32 2.54 0.10
C ASN A 340 -21.13 3.32 1.42
N ASP A 341 -20.66 2.66 2.49
CA ASP A 341 -20.35 3.32 3.77
C ASP A 341 -19.01 4.10 3.74
N GLU A 342 -18.17 3.88 2.72
CA GLU A 342 -16.83 4.49 2.62
C GLU A 342 -16.86 5.84 1.89
N ILE A 343 -17.48 6.84 2.52
CA ILE A 343 -17.67 8.20 1.98
C ILE A 343 -16.36 8.97 1.70
N MET A 344 -15.22 8.47 2.21
CA MET A 344 -13.92 9.05 1.90
C MET A 344 -13.43 8.68 0.48
N SER A 345 -14.09 7.74 -0.22
CA SER A 345 -13.77 7.46 -1.62
C SER A 345 -14.28 8.59 -2.53
N PRO A 346 -13.51 9.05 -3.52
CA PRO A 346 -13.99 10.04 -4.48
C PRO A 346 -15.19 9.54 -5.30
N LEU A 347 -15.38 8.22 -5.39
CA LEU A 347 -16.52 7.61 -6.07
C LEU A 347 -17.85 7.73 -5.30
N SER A 348 -17.83 8.28 -4.08
CA SER A 348 -19.05 8.63 -3.34
C SER A 348 -19.75 9.89 -3.89
N LEU A 349 -19.04 10.71 -4.67
CA LEU A 349 -19.65 11.89 -5.29
C LEU A 349 -20.60 11.49 -6.43
N PRO A 350 -21.67 12.27 -6.69
CA PRO A 350 -22.44 12.16 -7.90
C PRO A 350 -21.51 12.31 -9.12
N LYS A 351 -21.74 11.49 -10.15
CA LYS A 351 -20.89 11.41 -11.34
C LYS A 351 -20.60 12.77 -11.97
N ASP A 352 -21.62 13.61 -12.12
CA ASP A 352 -21.48 14.94 -12.73
C ASP A 352 -20.57 15.87 -11.89
N LEU A 353 -20.68 15.82 -10.56
CA LEU A 353 -19.85 16.61 -9.66
C LEU A 353 -18.39 16.11 -9.65
N LEU A 354 -18.20 14.79 -9.61
CA LEU A 354 -16.86 14.19 -9.72
C LEU A 354 -16.20 14.61 -11.04
N HIS A 355 -16.92 14.49 -12.16
CA HIS A 355 -16.42 14.84 -13.48
C HIS A 355 -16.09 16.33 -13.59
N SER A 356 -16.94 17.22 -13.08
CA SER A 356 -16.67 18.67 -13.13
C SER A 356 -15.39 19.04 -12.37
N ILE A 357 -15.17 18.47 -11.19
CA ILE A 357 -13.95 18.74 -10.40
C ILE A 357 -12.72 18.22 -11.15
N ILE A 358 -12.80 17.02 -11.74
CA ILE A 358 -11.70 16.46 -12.52
C ILE A 358 -11.39 17.31 -13.75
N ASP A 359 -12.41 17.74 -14.49
CA ASP A 359 -12.25 18.51 -15.72
C ASP A 359 -11.63 19.89 -15.45
N GLU A 360 -12.08 20.58 -14.40
CA GLU A 360 -11.47 21.85 -13.94
C GLU A 360 -10.02 21.68 -13.50
N ALA A 361 -9.67 20.53 -12.94
CA ALA A 361 -8.29 20.23 -12.57
C ALA A 361 -7.44 19.92 -13.82
N LEU A 362 -7.94 19.09 -14.73
CA LEU A 362 -7.23 18.74 -15.97
C LEU A 362 -6.99 19.97 -16.86
N GLU A 363 -7.98 20.86 -17.00
CA GLU A 363 -7.82 22.12 -17.75
C GLU A 363 -6.68 22.98 -17.19
N TYR A 364 -6.52 23.00 -15.86
CA TYR A 364 -5.40 23.68 -15.21
C TYR A 364 -4.07 22.94 -15.42
N MET A 365 -4.04 21.62 -15.24
CA MET A 365 -2.81 20.84 -15.16
C MET A 365 -2.22 20.48 -16.53
N GLU A 366 -3.05 20.10 -17.51
CA GLU A 366 -2.58 19.56 -18.79
C GLU A 366 -1.63 20.50 -19.55
N PRO A 367 -1.88 21.81 -19.66
CA PRO A 367 -0.97 22.74 -20.34
C PRO A 367 0.37 22.92 -19.63
N ARG A 368 0.46 22.53 -18.35
CA ARG A 368 1.62 22.76 -17.46
C ARG A 368 2.36 21.45 -17.14
N ALA A 369 1.75 20.30 -17.39
CA ALA A 369 2.24 19.00 -16.97
C ALA A 369 3.51 18.60 -17.73
N THR A 370 4.40 17.93 -17.01
CA THR A 370 5.54 17.22 -17.62
C THR A 370 5.34 15.71 -17.49
N ARG A 371 6.31 14.92 -17.95
CA ARG A 371 6.33 13.47 -17.72
C ARG A 371 6.19 13.09 -16.23
N LYS A 372 6.56 13.98 -15.31
CA LYS A 372 6.53 13.73 -13.86
C LYS A 372 5.12 13.71 -13.25
N GLN A 373 4.15 14.37 -13.91
CA GLN A 373 2.76 14.44 -13.47
C GLN A 373 1.83 13.57 -14.34
N LYS A 374 2.40 12.83 -15.29
CA LYS A 374 1.62 12.01 -16.23
C LYS A 374 0.73 10.99 -15.51
N ALA A 375 1.24 10.34 -14.47
CA ALA A 375 0.47 9.35 -13.70
C ALA A 375 -0.79 9.97 -13.07
N LEU A 376 -0.71 11.20 -12.53
CA LEU A 376 -1.88 11.92 -12.03
C LEU A 376 -2.91 12.16 -13.13
N MET A 377 -2.49 12.61 -14.31
CA MET A 377 -3.41 12.87 -15.42
C MET A 377 -4.09 11.58 -15.91
N ASP A 378 -3.32 10.51 -16.07
CA ASP A 378 -3.82 9.21 -16.53
C ASP A 378 -4.83 8.61 -15.54
N VAL A 379 -4.54 8.71 -14.23
CA VAL A 379 -5.46 8.24 -13.17
C VAL A 379 -6.74 9.06 -13.15
N LEU A 380 -6.68 10.39 -13.31
CA LEU A 380 -7.88 11.23 -13.36
C LEU A 380 -8.77 10.92 -14.56
N LYS A 381 -8.16 10.72 -15.74
CA LYS A 381 -8.90 10.31 -16.95
C LYS A 381 -9.54 8.94 -16.77
N ASN A 382 -8.84 7.98 -16.15
CA ASN A 382 -9.40 6.68 -15.83
C ASN A 382 -10.50 6.76 -14.77
N LEU A 383 -10.39 7.64 -13.78
CA LEU A 383 -11.39 7.79 -12.72
C LEU A 383 -12.77 8.16 -13.28
N LYS A 384 -12.83 8.95 -14.36
CA LYS A 384 -14.08 9.28 -15.08
C LYS A 384 -14.77 8.09 -15.74
N THR A 385 -14.07 6.97 -15.96
CA THR A 385 -14.67 5.76 -16.55
C THR A 385 -15.24 4.81 -15.51
N ARG A 386 -15.07 5.12 -14.21
CA ARG A 386 -15.53 4.27 -13.11
C ARG A 386 -16.93 4.66 -12.68
N ASP A 387 -17.68 3.67 -12.20
CA ASP A 387 -19.00 3.91 -11.61
C ASP A 387 -18.87 4.54 -10.23
N THR A 388 -19.72 5.53 -9.96
CA THR A 388 -19.91 6.13 -8.64
C THR A 388 -20.95 5.34 -7.85
N PHE A 389 -20.97 5.48 -6.53
CA PHE A 389 -21.96 4.87 -5.67
C PHE A 389 -22.68 5.92 -4.82
N THR A 390 -23.90 5.60 -4.38
CA THR A 390 -24.65 6.44 -3.45
C THR A 390 -24.12 6.22 -2.03
N PRO A 391 -23.53 7.23 -1.37
CA PRO A 391 -23.04 7.09 -0.01
C PRO A 391 -24.20 6.89 0.96
N THR A 392 -23.94 6.18 2.05
CA THR A 392 -24.93 6.01 3.13
C THR A 392 -24.78 7.09 4.19
N GLU A 393 -25.89 7.36 4.88
CA GLU A 393 -25.91 8.18 6.10
C GLU A 393 -24.97 7.65 7.19
N ARG A 394 -24.71 6.34 7.20
CA ARG A 394 -23.78 5.71 8.13
C ARG A 394 -22.34 6.17 7.87
N GLY A 395 -21.93 6.25 6.61
CA GLY A 395 -20.62 6.76 6.21
C GLY A 395 -20.41 8.22 6.64
N LYS A 396 -21.41 9.08 6.40
CA LYS A 396 -21.40 10.48 6.84
C LYS A 396 -21.30 10.60 8.36
N LYS A 397 -22.16 9.89 9.11
CA LYS A 397 -22.13 9.87 10.58
C LYS A 397 -20.81 9.38 11.15
N ARG A 398 -20.15 8.43 10.49
CA ARG A 398 -18.79 7.99 10.87
C ARG A 398 -17.79 9.15 10.80
N GLN A 399 -17.76 9.93 9.72
CA GLN A 399 -16.82 11.06 9.62
C GLN A 399 -17.17 12.20 10.59
N GLN A 400 -18.45 12.51 10.80
CA GLN A 400 -18.89 13.49 11.80
C GLN A 400 -18.54 13.07 13.24
N TYR A 401 -18.61 11.76 13.52
CA TYR A 401 -18.17 11.22 14.79
C TYR A 401 -16.65 11.39 14.97
N LEU A 402 -15.85 11.10 13.94
CA LEU A 402 -14.40 11.30 13.96
C LEU A 402 -14.03 12.78 14.14
N ASP A 403 -14.72 13.68 13.43
CA ASP A 403 -14.62 15.13 13.60
C ASP A 403 -14.81 15.53 15.06
N LYS A 404 -15.89 15.05 15.70
CA LYS A 404 -16.17 15.32 17.10
C LYS A 404 -15.04 14.87 18.04
N ILE A 405 -14.58 13.63 17.91
CA ILE A 405 -13.56 13.08 18.85
C ILE A 405 -12.15 13.62 18.58
N ARG A 406 -11.87 14.08 17.35
CA ARG A 406 -10.58 14.68 16.95
C ARG A 406 -10.58 16.20 17.00
N LYS A 407 -11.73 16.83 17.29
CA LYS A 407 -11.94 18.29 17.26
C LYS A 407 -11.60 18.89 15.88
N GLN A 408 -12.01 18.18 14.84
CA GLN A 408 -11.89 18.59 13.43
C GLN A 408 -13.28 18.90 12.87
N ASP A 409 -13.33 19.44 11.65
CA ASP A 409 -14.60 19.76 10.98
C ASP A 409 -14.47 19.58 9.47
N ILE A 410 -15.13 18.56 8.93
CA ILE A 410 -15.13 18.28 7.49
C ILE A 410 -15.77 19.42 6.70
N THR A 411 -16.73 20.16 7.27
CA THR A 411 -17.42 21.23 6.54
C THR A 411 -16.49 22.40 6.27
N LYS A 412 -15.52 22.65 7.16
CA LYS A 412 -14.43 23.61 6.92
C LYS A 412 -13.60 23.20 5.69
N ILE A 413 -13.25 21.92 5.59
CA ILE A 413 -12.48 21.39 4.46
C ILE A 413 -13.27 21.47 3.16
N LEU A 414 -14.53 21.03 3.17
CA LEU A 414 -15.38 21.01 1.99
C LEU A 414 -15.86 22.40 1.57
N SER A 415 -15.85 23.39 2.46
CA SER A 415 -16.22 24.78 2.13
C SER A 415 -15.32 25.43 1.06
N LYS A 416 -14.16 24.83 0.77
CA LYS A 416 -13.30 25.22 -0.36
C LYS A 416 -14.00 25.04 -1.72
N ASP A 417 -14.99 24.16 -1.82
CA ASP A 417 -15.89 24.03 -2.99
C ASP A 417 -17.35 23.96 -2.53
N LYS A 418 -18.12 24.99 -2.86
CA LYS A 418 -19.53 25.11 -2.47
C LYS A 418 -20.37 23.90 -2.90
N ARG A 419 -20.11 23.31 -4.06
CA ARG A 419 -20.87 22.16 -4.59
C ARG A 419 -20.63 20.92 -3.75
N MET A 420 -19.38 20.70 -3.32
CA MET A 420 -19.04 19.59 -2.42
C MET A 420 -19.67 19.76 -1.03
N LEU A 421 -19.70 20.98 -0.50
CA LEU A 421 -20.36 21.26 0.78
C LEU A 421 -21.89 21.08 0.69
N GLU A 422 -22.51 21.52 -0.42
CA GLU A 422 -23.93 21.32 -0.69
C GLU A 422 -24.27 19.83 -0.80
N TRP A 423 -23.48 19.07 -1.58
CA TRP A 423 -23.62 17.61 -1.66
C TRP A 423 -23.50 16.97 -0.28
N TRP A 424 -22.46 17.29 0.50
CA TRP A 424 -22.26 16.75 1.83
C TRP A 424 -23.44 17.03 2.75
N THR A 425 -24.00 18.23 2.68
CA THR A 425 -25.18 18.64 3.45
C THR A 425 -26.44 17.87 3.03
N SER A 426 -26.53 17.46 1.76
CA SER A 426 -27.70 16.78 1.19
C SER A 426 -27.81 15.27 1.46
N ILE A 427 -26.70 14.62 1.83
CA ILE A 427 -26.69 13.22 2.30
C ILE A 427 -27.52 13.12 3.58
#